data_AF-A0A1U7CS11-F1
#
_entry.id   AF-A0A1U7CS11-F1
#
_cell.length_a   1.000
_cell.length_b   1.000
_cell.length_c   1.000
_cell.angle_alpha   90.00
_cell.angle_beta   90.00
_cell.angle_gamma   90.00
#
_symmetry.space_group_name_H-M   'P 1'
#
loop_
_entity.id
_entity.type
_entity.pdbx_description
1 polymer ?
#
loop_
_entity_poly.entity_id
_entity_poly.type
_entity_poly.pdbx_seq_one_letter_code
_entity_poly.pdbx_strand_id
1 'polypeptide(L)'
;MRRIAWLVGLASLAVLGGVDRVHASPLKLELWGSAQNFYIPSGTTKTIDVSNGFSGYTQTGGGMPLQHQWEAESWQKPINDSIHIGATLYDADRILAWVMFSAPITGTLYYAGGTGRFGAEAHGSAVGELHIESGVDPSLIPSWFTGMTATADTFVSDGRINGYYTTLTITPGPAAPVPEPSSVLVFLAAAGCVGYRRLRRA
;
A
#
# COMPACT_ATOMS: atom_id res chain seq x y z
N MET A 1 -0.30 -56.13 2.83
CA MET A 1 -1.08 -54.89 3.05
C MET A 1 -0.35 -53.97 4.03
N ARG A 2 0.76 -53.32 3.63
CA ARG A 2 1.57 -52.51 4.57
C ARG A 2 2.33 -51.33 3.93
N ARG A 3 2.01 -50.94 2.69
CA ARG A 3 2.76 -49.93 1.94
C ARG A 3 1.95 -48.72 1.45
N ILE A 4 0.67 -48.62 1.79
CA ILE A 4 -0.22 -47.55 1.28
C ILE A 4 -0.42 -46.41 2.30
N ALA A 5 -0.09 -46.63 3.57
CA ALA A 5 -0.30 -45.64 4.64
C ALA A 5 0.70 -44.46 4.64
N TRP A 6 1.81 -44.54 3.88
CA TRP A 6 2.86 -43.52 3.89
C TRP A 6 2.60 -42.32 2.96
N LEU A 7 1.71 -42.44 1.98
CA LEU A 7 1.45 -41.38 1.00
C LEU A 7 0.31 -40.42 1.40
N VAL A 8 -0.48 -40.76 2.42
CA VAL A 8 -1.55 -39.89 2.93
C VAL A 8 -1.06 -38.96 4.04
N GLY A 9 0.04 -39.30 4.73
CA GLY A 9 0.61 -38.48 5.81
C GLY A 9 1.35 -37.21 5.33
N LEU A 10 1.77 -37.17 4.06
CA LEU A 10 2.53 -36.04 3.50
C LEU A 10 1.64 -34.98 2.81
N ALA A 11 0.37 -35.29 2.56
CA ALA A 11 -0.59 -34.34 1.98
C ALA A 11 -1.29 -33.47 3.05
N SER A 12 -1.37 -33.95 4.29
CA SER A 12 -2.12 -33.28 5.37
C SER A 12 -1.36 -32.12 6.03
N LEU A 13 -0.08 -31.93 5.74
CA LEU A 13 0.73 -30.84 6.32
C LEU A 13 0.78 -29.58 5.44
N ALA A 14 0.13 -29.60 4.27
CA ALA A 14 0.09 -28.45 3.35
C ALA A 14 -1.20 -27.61 3.45
N VAL A 15 -2.18 -28.00 4.29
CA VAL A 15 -3.56 -27.44 4.22
C VAL A 15 -3.93 -26.55 5.41
N LEU A 16 -3.06 -26.34 6.40
CA LEU A 16 -3.37 -25.49 7.57
C LEU A 16 -2.37 -24.37 7.85
N GLY A 17 -1.44 -24.12 6.93
CA GLY A 17 -0.57 -22.94 6.99
C GLY A 17 -1.01 -21.93 5.95
N GLY A 18 -1.86 -20.97 6.34
CA GLY A 18 -1.78 -19.63 5.76
C GLY A 18 -0.42 -19.07 6.13
N VAL A 19 0.63 -19.54 5.46
CA VAL A 19 1.96 -18.97 5.55
C VAL A 19 1.92 -17.81 4.58
N ASP A 20 1.58 -16.64 5.10
CA ASP A 20 2.35 -15.46 4.73
C ASP A 20 3.80 -15.94 4.67
N ARG A 21 4.42 -15.85 3.48
CA ARG A 21 5.82 -16.23 3.35
C ARG A 21 6.58 -15.40 4.37
N VAL A 22 6.95 -16.00 5.49
CA VAL A 22 7.85 -15.41 6.46
C VAL A 22 9.13 -15.17 5.68
N HIS A 23 9.36 -13.93 5.28
CA HIS A 23 10.59 -13.55 4.62
C HIS A 23 11.71 -13.81 5.63
N ALA A 24 12.70 -14.60 5.24
CA ALA A 24 13.75 -15.09 6.15
C ALA A 24 14.70 -13.97 6.64
N SER A 25 14.53 -12.74 6.14
CA SER A 25 15.31 -11.57 6.48
C SER A 25 14.36 -10.38 6.74
N PRO A 26 14.68 -9.49 7.70
CA PRO A 26 13.78 -8.41 8.10
C PRO A 26 13.56 -7.43 6.95
N LEU A 27 12.30 -7.36 6.49
CA LEU A 27 11.87 -6.42 5.47
C LEU A 27 11.48 -5.10 6.11
N LYS A 28 11.93 -3.99 5.51
CA LYS A 28 11.60 -2.64 5.96
C LYS A 28 10.98 -1.86 4.82
N LEU A 29 9.95 -1.07 5.13
CA LEU A 29 9.36 -0.11 4.23
C LEU A 29 9.71 1.30 4.72
N GLU A 30 10.31 2.11 3.85
CA GLU A 30 10.59 3.51 4.10
C GLU A 30 9.66 4.39 3.27
N LEU A 31 8.94 5.30 3.93
CA LEU A 31 8.05 6.26 3.28
C LEU A 31 8.70 7.65 3.28
N TRP A 32 8.52 8.40 2.20
CA TRP A 32 9.04 9.76 2.05
C TRP A 32 8.19 10.59 1.06
N GLY A 33 8.35 11.92 1.10
CA GLY A 33 7.73 12.84 0.14
C GLY A 33 6.68 13.74 0.77
N SER A 34 5.74 14.24 -0.04
CA SER A 34 4.73 15.21 0.37
C SER A 34 3.39 15.00 -0.31
N ALA A 35 2.32 15.43 0.33
CA ALA A 35 0.99 15.60 -0.26
C ALA A 35 0.32 16.78 0.44
N GLN A 36 -0.19 17.79 -0.27
CA GLN A 36 -0.92 18.97 0.26
C GLN A 36 -0.70 19.28 1.76
N ASN A 37 0.23 20.16 2.10
CA ASN A 37 0.55 20.54 3.50
C ASN A 37 0.97 19.42 4.45
N PHE A 38 1.07 18.17 3.98
CA PHE A 38 1.65 17.04 4.68
C PHE A 38 3.03 16.73 4.08
N TYR A 39 4.00 16.46 4.95
CA TYR A 39 5.38 16.19 4.57
C TYR A 39 5.96 15.07 5.43
N ILE A 40 6.58 14.08 4.77
CA ILE A 40 7.41 13.05 5.39
C ILE A 40 8.86 13.38 5.02
N PRO A 41 9.67 13.87 5.97
CA PRO A 41 11.02 14.31 5.65
C PRO A 41 11.90 13.16 5.20
N SER A 42 12.66 13.38 4.12
CA SER A 42 13.75 12.48 3.72
C SER A 42 14.83 12.47 4.81
N GLY A 43 15.21 11.29 5.29
CA GLY A 43 16.32 11.12 6.25
C GLY A 43 15.98 11.19 7.75
N THR A 44 14.71 11.42 8.12
CA THR A 44 14.19 11.13 9.49
C THR A 44 13.21 9.96 9.51
N THR A 45 13.24 9.17 8.43
CA THR A 45 12.76 7.80 8.25
C THR A 45 11.54 7.42 9.08
N LYS A 46 10.37 7.47 8.44
CA LYS A 46 9.26 6.62 8.88
C LYS A 46 9.49 5.21 8.32
N THR A 47 10.32 4.47 9.03
CA THR A 47 10.60 3.06 8.72
C THR A 47 9.55 2.20 9.40
N ILE A 48 8.96 1.29 8.63
CA ILE A 48 7.95 0.34 9.09
C ILE A 48 8.53 -1.06 8.89
N ASP A 49 8.51 -1.88 9.94
CA ASP A 49 8.81 -3.31 9.83
C ASP A 49 7.64 -4.00 9.12
N VAL A 50 7.92 -4.60 7.97
CA VAL A 50 6.93 -5.28 7.11
C VAL A 50 7.30 -6.74 6.89
N SER A 51 8.16 -7.30 7.75
CA SER A 51 8.61 -8.69 7.69
C SER A 51 7.45 -9.69 7.79
N ASN A 52 6.37 -9.30 8.48
CA ASN A 52 5.14 -10.08 8.63
C ASN A 52 4.00 -9.56 7.73
N GLY A 53 4.35 -8.84 6.65
CA GLY A 53 3.38 -8.18 5.77
C GLY A 53 3.12 -6.72 6.13
N PHE A 54 2.32 -6.05 5.30
CA PHE A 54 1.97 -4.65 5.45
C PHE A 54 0.45 -4.49 5.37
N SER A 55 -0.16 -3.97 6.43
CA SER A 55 -1.61 -3.75 6.52
C SER A 55 -2.06 -2.37 6.05
N GLY A 56 -1.10 -1.50 5.68
CA GLY A 56 -1.36 -0.12 5.33
C GLY A 56 -0.77 0.85 6.34
N TYR A 57 -0.91 2.13 6.01
CA TYR A 57 -0.37 3.23 6.76
C TYR A 57 -1.31 4.42 6.66
N THR A 58 -1.63 5.03 7.80
CA THR A 58 -2.41 6.27 7.82
C THR A 58 -1.74 7.26 8.75
N GLN A 59 -1.57 8.49 8.30
CA GLN A 59 -1.14 9.59 9.15
C GLN A 59 -1.84 10.88 8.75
N THR A 60 -2.39 11.57 9.75
CA THR A 60 -2.77 12.97 9.61
C THR A 60 -1.59 13.86 9.98
N GLY A 61 -1.34 14.86 9.16
CA GLY A 61 -0.32 15.87 9.40
C GLY A 61 -0.66 17.17 8.70
N GLY A 62 0.32 18.07 8.67
CA GLY A 62 0.07 19.48 8.42
C GLY A 62 -0.33 20.22 9.69
N GLY A 63 -1.11 21.28 9.55
CA GLY A 63 -1.40 22.22 10.64
C GLY A 63 -0.99 23.64 10.32
N MET A 64 -1.04 24.02 9.03
CA MET A 64 -0.91 25.43 8.69
C MET A 64 -2.12 26.17 9.28
N PRO A 65 -1.91 27.18 10.14
CA PRO A 65 -3.00 27.95 10.68
C PRO A 65 -3.63 28.77 9.55
N LEU A 66 -4.94 28.59 9.34
CA LEU A 66 -5.73 29.46 8.49
C LEU A 66 -6.11 30.68 9.33
N GLN A 67 -5.40 31.78 9.09
CA GLN A 67 -5.73 33.09 9.63
C GLN A 67 -6.39 33.91 8.53
N HIS A 68 -7.50 34.55 8.86
CA HIS A 68 -8.09 35.60 8.04
C HIS A 68 -7.84 36.94 8.73
N GLN A 69 -7.68 38.00 7.94
CA GLN A 69 -7.94 39.35 8.42
C GLN A 69 -9.46 39.53 8.57
N TRP A 70 -9.96 40.66 9.10
CA TRP A 70 -11.40 40.92 9.23
C TRP A 70 -12.08 41.07 7.85
N GLU A 71 -12.17 39.98 7.11
CA GLU A 71 -12.84 39.88 5.82
C GLU A 71 -14.32 39.59 6.07
N ALA A 72 -15.16 40.57 5.71
CA ALA A 72 -16.62 40.45 5.83
C ALA A 72 -17.22 39.55 4.73
N GLU A 73 -16.52 39.38 3.62
CA GLU A 73 -17.01 38.67 2.44
C GLU A 73 -16.64 37.18 2.46
N SER A 74 -17.56 36.35 1.99
CA SER A 74 -17.31 34.92 1.81
C SER A 74 -16.54 34.69 0.51
N TRP A 75 -15.66 33.70 0.49
CA TRP A 75 -14.91 33.35 -0.71
C TRP A 75 -14.64 31.85 -0.81
N GLN A 76 -14.29 31.43 -2.02
CA GLN A 76 -13.84 30.08 -2.33
C GLN A 76 -12.55 30.16 -3.14
N LYS A 77 -11.60 29.26 -2.87
CA LYS A 77 -10.33 29.14 -3.58
C LYS A 77 -10.14 27.69 -3.99
N PRO A 78 -9.80 27.42 -5.27
CA PRO A 78 -9.50 26.06 -5.69
C PRO A 78 -8.23 25.58 -4.99
N ILE A 79 -8.23 24.30 -4.63
CA ILE A 79 -7.06 23.59 -4.15
C ILE A 79 -6.48 22.84 -5.35
N ASN A 80 -5.26 23.20 -5.73
CA ASN A 80 -4.52 22.63 -6.84
C ASN A 80 -3.11 22.27 -6.35
N ASP A 81 -2.94 21.03 -5.94
CA ASP A 81 -1.67 20.50 -5.43
C ASP A 81 -1.51 19.05 -5.91
N SER A 82 -0.56 18.31 -5.36
CA SER A 82 -0.28 16.93 -5.78
C SER A 82 0.12 16.03 -4.63
N ILE A 83 -0.09 14.73 -4.85
CA ILE A 83 0.56 13.65 -4.13
C ILE A 83 1.91 13.42 -4.81
N HIS A 84 2.99 13.51 -4.05
CA HIS A 84 4.35 13.13 -4.44
C HIS A 84 4.98 12.32 -3.31
N ILE A 85 4.55 11.06 -3.19
CA ILE A 85 4.99 10.14 -2.14
C ILE A 85 5.81 9.02 -2.76
N GLY A 86 6.87 8.61 -2.07
CA GLY A 86 7.66 7.43 -2.40
C GLY A 86 7.61 6.41 -1.28
N ALA A 87 7.74 5.14 -1.65
CA ALA A 87 7.87 4.02 -0.73
C ALA A 87 9.00 3.10 -1.19
N THR A 88 10.02 2.90 -0.37
CA THR A 88 11.18 2.07 -0.70
C THR A 88 11.17 0.81 0.16
N LEU A 89 11.26 -0.36 -0.48
CA LEU A 89 11.32 -1.66 0.17
C LEU A 89 12.78 -2.11 0.30
N TYR A 90 13.17 -2.44 1.52
CA TYR A 90 14.49 -2.95 1.86
C TYR A 90 14.41 -4.38 2.38
N ASP A 91 15.44 -5.14 2.05
CA ASP A 91 15.80 -6.38 2.72
C ASP A 91 17.13 -6.16 3.44
N ALA A 92 17.08 -6.13 4.78
CA ALA A 92 18.15 -5.62 5.63
C ALA A 92 18.57 -4.18 5.24
N ASP A 93 19.66 -4.05 4.47
CA ASP A 93 20.22 -2.78 3.98
C ASP A 93 20.20 -2.68 2.44
N ARG A 94 19.74 -3.72 1.74
CA ARG A 94 19.63 -3.75 0.27
C ARG A 94 18.27 -3.22 -0.16
N ILE A 95 18.24 -2.25 -1.06
CA ILE A 95 17.01 -1.84 -1.75
C ILE A 95 16.58 -2.97 -2.67
N LEU A 96 15.34 -3.42 -2.53
CA LEU A 96 14.73 -4.40 -3.42
C LEU A 96 13.94 -3.71 -4.54
N ALA A 97 13.12 -2.74 -4.17
CA ALA A 97 12.23 -2.04 -5.08
C ALA A 97 11.75 -0.73 -4.44
N TRP A 98 11.22 0.18 -5.25
CA TRP A 98 10.54 1.37 -4.79
C TRP A 98 9.29 1.64 -5.60
N VAL A 99 8.36 2.39 -5.02
CA VAL A 99 7.10 2.78 -5.62
C VAL A 99 6.96 4.28 -5.52
N MET A 100 6.58 4.94 -6.62
CA MET A 100 6.23 6.36 -6.64
C MET A 100 4.74 6.56 -6.85
N PHE A 101 4.14 7.40 -6.03
CA PHE A 101 2.76 7.82 -6.10
C PHE A 101 2.71 9.27 -6.60
N SER A 102 2.09 9.48 -7.76
CA SER A 102 1.94 10.81 -8.34
C SER A 102 0.53 11.01 -8.90
N ALA A 103 -0.21 11.96 -8.33
CA ALA A 103 -1.53 12.37 -8.80
C ALA A 103 -1.86 13.80 -8.34
N PRO A 104 -2.72 14.52 -9.07
CA PRO A 104 -3.24 15.79 -8.59
C PRO A 104 -4.13 15.60 -7.36
N ILE A 105 -4.12 16.58 -6.47
CA ILE A 105 -5.11 16.78 -5.40
C ILE A 105 -5.97 17.95 -5.84
N THR A 106 -7.27 17.70 -5.96
CA THR A 106 -8.24 18.70 -6.41
C THR A 106 -9.33 18.88 -5.38
N GLY A 107 -9.74 20.12 -5.18
CA GLY A 107 -10.76 20.45 -4.21
C GLY A 107 -11.00 21.94 -4.08
N THR A 108 -11.65 22.34 -3.01
CA THR A 108 -11.95 23.74 -2.72
C THR A 108 -11.78 24.05 -1.24
N LEU A 109 -11.08 25.15 -0.95
CA LEU A 109 -11.05 25.80 0.35
C LEU A 109 -12.09 26.92 0.33
N TYR A 110 -12.96 26.98 1.32
CA TYR A 110 -13.96 28.03 1.43
C TYR A 110 -13.91 28.73 2.79
N TYR A 111 -14.26 30.00 2.77
CA TYR A 111 -14.40 30.86 3.94
C TYR A 111 -15.80 31.47 3.95
N ALA A 112 -16.49 31.32 5.08
CA ALA A 112 -17.80 31.88 5.31
C ALA A 112 -17.68 33.20 6.11
N GLY A 113 -17.64 34.32 5.37
CA GLY A 113 -17.62 35.68 5.90
C GLY A 113 -18.79 35.92 6.86
N GLY A 114 -18.55 36.70 7.92
CA GLY A 114 -19.53 36.97 8.97
C GLY A 114 -19.61 35.91 10.09
N THR A 115 -19.18 34.67 9.83
CA THR A 115 -19.05 33.63 10.88
C THR A 115 -17.60 33.28 11.23
N GLY A 116 -16.63 33.70 10.40
CA GLY A 116 -15.21 33.45 10.60
C GLY A 116 -14.81 31.99 10.42
N ARG A 117 -15.62 31.19 9.70
CA ARG A 117 -15.45 29.74 9.56
C ARG A 117 -14.78 29.38 8.25
N PHE A 118 -13.84 28.45 8.33
CA PHE A 118 -13.21 27.82 7.18
C PHE A 118 -13.70 26.39 7.01
N GLY A 119 -13.73 25.91 5.78
CA GLY A 119 -13.86 24.49 5.48
C GLY A 119 -13.07 24.16 4.22
N ALA A 120 -12.70 22.90 4.08
CA ALA A 120 -12.06 22.41 2.87
C ALA A 120 -12.55 21.00 2.55
N GLU A 121 -12.60 20.73 1.26
CA GLU A 121 -12.77 19.39 0.72
C GLU A 121 -11.80 19.28 -0.46
N ALA A 122 -10.76 18.45 -0.33
CA ALA A 122 -9.90 18.09 -1.43
C ALA A 122 -9.45 16.65 -1.30
N HIS A 123 -9.30 16.01 -2.45
CA HIS A 123 -8.94 14.61 -2.55
C HIS A 123 -7.98 14.39 -3.71
N GLY A 124 -7.04 13.48 -3.52
CA GLY A 124 -6.24 12.88 -4.58
C GLY A 124 -6.02 11.40 -4.30
N SER A 125 -5.86 10.62 -5.38
CA SER A 125 -5.53 9.21 -5.29
C SER A 125 -4.57 8.83 -6.42
N ALA A 126 -3.54 8.06 -6.08
CA ALA A 126 -2.54 7.56 -7.01
C ALA A 126 -2.33 6.06 -6.80
N VAL A 127 -2.34 5.29 -7.89
CA VAL A 127 -1.75 3.94 -7.91
C VAL A 127 -0.24 4.11 -8.04
N GLY A 128 0.50 3.34 -7.26
CA GLY A 128 1.95 3.40 -7.24
C GLY A 128 2.58 2.79 -8.49
N GLU A 129 3.54 3.50 -9.08
CA GLU A 129 4.41 2.98 -10.14
C GLU A 129 5.59 2.23 -9.52
N LEU A 130 5.65 0.92 -9.75
CA LEU A 130 6.69 0.04 -9.21
C LEU A 130 7.96 0.07 -10.06
N HIS A 131 9.09 0.24 -9.39
CA HIS A 131 10.42 0.03 -9.93
C HIS A 131 11.16 -1.04 -9.12
N ILE A 132 11.66 -2.08 -9.79
CA ILE A 132 12.45 -3.14 -9.17
C ILE A 132 13.93 -2.85 -9.44
N GLU A 133 14.76 -2.92 -8.41
CA GLU A 133 16.19 -2.65 -8.56
C GLU A 133 16.90 -3.68 -9.45
N SER A 134 17.96 -3.22 -10.13
CA SER A 134 18.70 -4.06 -11.06
C SER A 134 19.29 -5.29 -10.35
N GLY A 135 19.08 -6.48 -10.92
CA GLY A 135 19.57 -7.75 -10.35
C GLY A 135 18.80 -8.24 -9.12
N VAL A 136 17.64 -7.66 -8.80
CA VAL A 136 16.68 -8.22 -7.84
C VAL A 136 15.77 -9.19 -8.56
N ASP A 137 15.58 -10.38 -7.99
CA ASP A 137 14.55 -11.32 -8.45
C ASP A 137 13.17 -10.78 -8.02
N PRO A 138 12.23 -10.53 -8.96
CA PRO A 138 10.88 -10.08 -8.63
C PRO A 138 10.14 -10.99 -7.63
N SER A 139 10.52 -12.27 -7.51
CA SER A 139 9.91 -13.21 -6.56
C SER A 139 10.14 -12.85 -5.08
N LEU A 140 11.12 -11.99 -4.81
CA LEU A 140 11.44 -11.44 -3.49
C LEU A 140 10.58 -10.21 -3.14
N ILE A 141 9.83 -9.66 -4.09
CA ILE A 141 8.95 -8.53 -3.85
C ILE A 141 7.61 -9.05 -3.35
N PRO A 142 7.17 -8.67 -2.14
CA PRO A 142 5.86 -9.07 -1.64
C PRO A 142 4.74 -8.56 -2.55
N SER A 143 3.73 -9.40 -2.80
CA SER A 143 2.62 -9.02 -3.69
C SER A 143 1.82 -7.80 -3.19
N TRP A 144 1.76 -7.55 -1.88
CA TRP A 144 1.13 -6.34 -1.35
C TRP A 144 1.86 -5.05 -1.74
N PHE A 145 3.14 -5.14 -2.13
CA PHE A 145 3.94 -3.99 -2.58
C PHE A 145 3.61 -3.61 -4.03
N THR A 146 3.18 -4.59 -4.84
CA THR A 146 2.67 -4.34 -6.20
C THR A 146 1.26 -3.77 -6.13
N GLY A 147 0.98 -2.67 -6.82
CA GLY A 147 -0.38 -2.10 -6.90
C GLY A 147 -0.84 -1.38 -5.63
N MET A 148 0.10 -0.97 -4.77
CA MET A 148 -0.20 -0.06 -3.66
C MET A 148 -0.89 1.21 -4.15
N THR A 149 -1.67 1.84 -3.28
CA THR A 149 -2.32 3.12 -3.57
C THR A 149 -2.09 4.12 -2.46
N ALA A 150 -1.85 5.38 -2.81
CA ALA A 150 -1.83 6.50 -1.87
C ALA A 150 -3.08 7.35 -2.09
N THR A 151 -3.76 7.71 -1.00
CA THR A 151 -4.84 8.71 -0.98
C THR A 151 -4.48 9.84 -0.05
N ALA A 152 -4.82 11.06 -0.44
CA ALA A 152 -4.66 12.26 0.36
C ALA A 152 -6.02 12.94 0.50
N ASP A 153 -6.50 13.04 1.72
CA ASP A 153 -7.76 13.67 2.06
C ASP A 153 -7.50 14.89 2.93
N THR A 154 -7.96 16.04 2.46
CA THR A 154 -7.63 17.32 3.08
C THR A 154 -8.86 17.93 3.72
N PHE A 155 -8.68 18.45 4.94
CA PHE A 155 -9.77 19.00 5.76
C PHE A 155 -9.29 20.17 6.61
N VAL A 156 -10.25 20.92 7.15
CA VAL A 156 -10.02 21.99 8.11
C VAL A 156 -10.52 21.53 9.48
N SER A 157 -9.73 21.72 10.53
CA SER A 157 -10.17 21.43 11.90
C SER A 157 -11.16 22.48 12.39
N ASP A 158 -12.13 22.06 13.19
CA ASP A 158 -12.99 22.99 13.93
C ASP A 158 -12.22 23.72 15.05
N GLY A 159 -12.32 25.04 15.14
CA GLY A 159 -11.73 25.81 16.25
C GLY A 159 -11.71 27.32 16.07
N ARG A 160 -11.12 28.03 17.06
CA ARG A 160 -10.90 29.49 16.99
C ARG A 160 -9.74 29.87 16.04
N ILE A 161 -8.80 28.95 15.85
CA ILE A 161 -7.79 28.96 14.81
C ILE A 161 -8.01 27.67 14.03
N ASN A 162 -8.48 27.79 12.79
CA ASN A 162 -8.75 26.65 11.95
C ASN A 162 -7.42 26.16 11.37
N GLY A 163 -7.01 24.94 11.70
CA GLY A 163 -5.83 24.32 11.11
C GLY A 163 -6.19 23.61 9.81
N TYR A 164 -5.32 23.70 8.82
CA TYR A 164 -5.47 23.00 7.55
C TYR A 164 -4.60 21.74 7.54
N TYR A 165 -5.27 20.58 7.42
CA TYR A 165 -4.69 19.26 7.63
C TYR A 165 -4.93 18.36 6.43
N THR A 166 -4.03 17.40 6.26
CA THR A 166 -4.17 16.33 5.27
C THR A 166 -3.91 14.99 5.94
N THR A 167 -4.81 14.05 5.70
CA THR A 167 -4.64 12.64 6.02
C THR A 167 -4.09 11.92 4.80
N LEU A 168 -2.87 11.42 4.91
CA LEU A 168 -2.29 10.50 3.94
C LEU A 168 -2.61 9.06 4.36
N THR A 169 -3.19 8.29 3.45
CA THR A 169 -3.38 6.85 3.60
C THR A 169 -2.66 6.11 2.48
N ILE A 170 -1.84 5.13 2.83
CA ILE A 170 -1.18 4.22 1.90
C ILE A 170 -1.75 2.83 2.15
N THR A 171 -2.38 2.27 1.12
CA THR A 171 -3.04 0.97 1.18
C THR A 171 -2.18 -0.06 0.43
N PRO A 172 -1.98 -1.27 0.99
CA PRO A 172 -1.33 -2.35 0.27
C PRO A 172 -2.10 -2.68 -1.02
N GLY A 173 -1.38 -3.12 -2.04
CA GLY A 173 -2.01 -3.64 -3.23
C GLY A 173 -2.78 -4.95 -2.96
N PRO A 174 -3.69 -5.31 -3.86
CA PRO A 174 -4.42 -6.56 -3.74
C PRO A 174 -3.43 -7.73 -3.73
N ALA A 175 -3.58 -8.63 -2.75
CA ALA A 175 -2.80 -9.85 -2.73
C ALA A 175 -3.02 -10.60 -4.05
N ALA A 176 -1.92 -11.04 -4.69
CA ALA A 176 -2.04 -11.88 -5.87
C ALA A 176 -2.90 -13.10 -5.50
N PRO A 177 -3.94 -13.46 -6.29
CA PRO A 177 -4.77 -14.61 -5.98
C PRO A 177 -3.88 -15.85 -5.96
N VAL A 178 -3.66 -16.39 -4.76
CA VAL A 178 -3.02 -17.69 -4.60
C VAL A 178 -3.95 -18.69 -5.27
N PRO A 179 -3.50 -19.48 -6.27
CA PRO A 179 -4.34 -20.50 -6.86
C PRO A 179 -4.84 -21.41 -5.75
N GLU A 180 -6.15 -21.56 -5.62
CA GLU A 180 -6.70 -22.42 -4.57
C GLU A 180 -6.07 -23.82 -4.68
N PRO A 181 -5.72 -24.46 -3.56
CA PRO A 181 -5.03 -25.75 -3.57
C PRO A 181 -5.78 -26.84 -4.38
N SER A 182 -7.09 -26.70 -4.51
CA SER A 182 -7.96 -27.49 -5.38
C SER A 182 -7.53 -27.46 -6.86
N SER A 183 -7.16 -26.30 -7.40
CA SER A 183 -6.73 -26.15 -8.80
C SER A 183 -5.38 -26.80 -9.09
N VAL A 184 -4.44 -26.79 -8.14
CA VAL A 184 -3.14 -27.47 -8.25
C VAL A 184 -3.30 -28.99 -8.20
N LEU A 185 -4.19 -29.50 -7.33
CA LEU A 185 -4.52 -30.92 -7.25
C LEU A 185 -5.17 -31.43 -8.54
N VAL A 186 -6.06 -30.65 -9.17
CA VAL A 186 -6.67 -30.99 -10.47
C VAL A 186 -5.59 -31.05 -11.56
N PHE A 187 -4.65 -30.11 -11.59
CA PHE A 187 -3.57 -30.10 -12.57
C PHE A 187 -2.61 -31.29 -12.40
N LEU A 188 -2.23 -31.61 -11.16
CA LEU A 188 -1.39 -32.77 -10.84
C LEU A 188 -2.10 -34.10 -11.14
N ALA A 189 -3.40 -34.21 -10.83
CA ALA A 189 -4.20 -35.38 -11.16
C ALA A 189 -4.32 -35.58 -12.67
N ALA A 190 -4.52 -34.49 -13.43
CA ALA A 190 -4.56 -34.52 -14.89
C ALA A 190 -3.21 -34.94 -15.50
N ALA A 191 -2.10 -34.37 -15.03
CA ALA A 191 -0.76 -34.75 -15.47
C ALA A 191 -0.43 -36.22 -15.15
N GLY A 192 -0.79 -36.69 -13.95
CA GLY A 192 -0.66 -38.09 -13.54
C GLY A 192 -1.48 -39.04 -14.40
N CYS A 193 -2.72 -38.68 -14.76
CA CYS A 193 -3.57 -39.48 -15.65
C CYS A 193 -3.01 -39.58 -17.08
N VAL A 194 -2.42 -38.50 -17.60
CA VAL A 194 -1.77 -38.49 -18.93
C VAL A 194 -0.49 -39.34 -18.92
N GLY A 195 0.33 -39.23 -17.87
CA GLY A 195 1.52 -40.07 -17.67
C GLY A 195 1.19 -41.56 -17.57
N TYR A 196 0.16 -41.91 -16.79
CA TYR A 196 -0.31 -43.29 -16.64
C TYR A 196 -0.84 -43.88 -17.96
N ARG A 197 -1.56 -43.10 -18.77
CA ARG A 197 -2.04 -43.55 -20.09
C ARG A 197 -0.91 -43.78 -21.09
N ARG A 198 0.19 -43.03 -21.01
CA ARG A 198 1.37 -43.24 -21.87
C ARG A 198 2.14 -44.50 -21.47
N LEU A 199 2.33 -44.74 -20.17
CA LEU A 199 2.99 -45.95 -19.65
C LEU A 199 2.23 -47.25 -19.97
N ARG A 200 0.92 -47.19 -20.17
CA ARG A 200 0.10 -48.37 -20.51
C ARG A 200 0.07 -48.70 -22.01
N ARG A 201 0.63 -47.83 -22.85
CA ARG A 201 0.67 -47.96 -24.32
C ARG A 201 2.06 -48.23 -24.88
N ALA A 202 3.10 -48.16 -24.03
CA ALA A 202 4.45 -48.65 -24.32
C ALA A 202 4.58 -50.09 -23.82
#